data_AF-A0A0A7EAV2-F1
#
_entry.id   AF-A0A0A7EAV2-F1
#
_cell.length_a   1.000
_cell.length_b   1.000
_cell.length_c   1.000
_cell.angle_alpha   90.00
_cell.angle_beta   90.00
_cell.angle_gamma   90.00
#
_symmetry.space_group_name_H-M   'P 1'
#
loop_
_entity.id
_entity.type
_entity.pdbx_description
1 polymer ?
#
loop_
_entity_poly.entity_id
_entity_poly.type
_entity_poly.pdbx_seq_one_letter_code
_entity_poly.pdbx_strand_id
1 'polypeptide(L)'
;QFHFHWGASDDKGSEHTVAGTKYPAELHLVHWNTKYPSFGEAASQPDGLAVVGVFLKIGAENANLQKLIDAFDSIKTKGKQSSFANFNPATLLPGCLDYWTYDGSLTTPPLLESVTWIV
;
A
#
# COMPACT_ATOMS: atom_id res chain seq x y z
N GLN A 1 -0.47 2.70 8.44
CA GLN A 1 -0.16 1.26 8.19
C GLN A 1 0.28 1.12 6.75
N PHE A 2 0.83 -0.03 6.35
CA PHE A 2 0.99 -0.33 4.93
C PHE A 2 0.76 -1.82 4.64
N HIS A 3 0.41 -2.13 3.40
CA HIS A 3 0.17 -3.49 2.92
C HIS A 3 0.42 -3.58 1.42
N PHE A 4 0.40 -4.80 0.88
CA PHE A 4 0.60 -5.07 -0.53
C PHE A 4 -0.59 -5.83 -1.10
N HIS A 5 -0.85 -5.61 -2.38
CA HIS A 5 -1.66 -6.47 -3.24
C HIS A 5 -0.75 -7.11 -4.28
N TRP A 6 -0.93 -8.39 -4.56
CA TRP A 6 -0.13 -9.13 -5.53
C TRP A 6 -0.96 -10.20 -6.23
N GLY A 7 -0.51 -10.62 -7.41
CA GLY A 7 -1.17 -11.65 -8.21
C GLY A 7 -0.54 -13.03 -8.05
N ALA A 8 -1.15 -14.00 -8.72
CA ALA A 8 -0.65 -15.39 -8.75
C ALA A 8 0.58 -15.58 -9.67
N SER A 9 0.92 -14.57 -10.49
CA SER A 9 2.00 -14.60 -11.46
C SER A 9 2.49 -13.17 -11.74
N ASP A 10 3.73 -13.03 -12.21
CA ASP A 10 4.41 -11.74 -12.34
C ASP A 10 3.80 -10.78 -13.39
N ASP A 11 2.88 -11.26 -14.23
CA ASP A 11 2.17 -10.47 -15.25
C ASP A 11 0.91 -9.77 -14.71
N LYS A 12 0.56 -9.96 -13.44
CA LYS A 12 -0.63 -9.36 -12.81
C LYS A 12 -0.48 -9.19 -11.30
N GLY A 13 -1.22 -8.25 -10.72
CA GLY A 13 -1.37 -8.15 -9.28
C GLY A 13 -1.63 -6.76 -8.73
N SER A 14 -1.16 -5.72 -9.43
CA SER A 14 -1.54 -4.35 -9.13
C SER A 14 -3.04 -4.14 -9.29
N GLU A 15 -3.58 -3.28 -8.45
CA GLU A 15 -4.98 -2.88 -8.51
C GLU A 15 -5.14 -1.81 -9.59
N HIS A 16 -4.32 -0.76 -9.52
CA HIS A 16 -4.23 0.25 -10.55
C HIS A 16 -3.58 -0.29 -11.82
N THR A 17 -3.87 0.38 -12.94
CA THR A 17 -3.24 0.13 -14.24
C THR A 17 -2.85 1.44 -14.89
N VAL A 18 -1.75 1.44 -15.63
CA VAL A 18 -1.32 2.60 -16.43
C VAL A 18 -1.45 2.25 -17.90
N ALA A 19 -2.33 2.95 -18.62
CA ALA A 19 -2.64 2.66 -20.02
C ALA A 19 -2.97 1.17 -20.29
N GLY A 20 -3.72 0.54 -19.37
CA GLY A 20 -4.10 -0.87 -19.44
C GLY A 20 -3.01 -1.87 -19.02
N THR A 21 -1.80 -1.41 -18.70
CA THR A 21 -0.72 -2.27 -18.20
C THR A 21 -0.88 -2.53 -16.71
N LYS A 22 -0.81 -3.81 -16.32
CA LYS A 22 -0.75 -4.27 -14.92
C LYS A 22 0.69 -4.50 -14.48
N TYR A 23 0.93 -4.37 -13.19
CA TYR A 23 2.20 -4.68 -12.54
C TYR A 23 2.05 -5.92 -11.63
N PRO A 24 3.14 -6.64 -11.30
CA PRO A 24 3.10 -7.82 -10.43
C PRO A 24 2.48 -7.60 -9.05
N ALA A 25 2.67 -6.41 -8.47
CA ALA A 25 2.16 -6.06 -7.15
C ALA A 25 2.06 -4.54 -6.98
N GLU A 26 1.38 -4.12 -5.91
CA GLU A 26 1.20 -2.72 -5.54
C GLU A 26 1.27 -2.57 -4.02
N LEU A 27 2.09 -1.63 -3.55
CA LEU A 27 2.21 -1.23 -2.15
C LEU A 27 1.25 -0.09 -1.87
N HIS A 28 0.54 -0.15 -0.75
CA HIS A 28 -0.29 0.94 -0.22
C HIS A 28 0.24 1.41 1.14
N LEU A 29 0.67 2.67 1.22
CA LEU A 29 1.00 3.37 2.48
C LEU A 29 -0.21 4.20 2.89
N VAL A 30 -0.91 3.78 3.94
CA VAL A 30 -2.20 4.37 4.36
C VAL A 30 -2.00 5.35 5.51
N HIS A 31 -2.42 6.59 5.24
CA HIS A 31 -2.41 7.73 6.15
C HIS A 31 -3.85 8.18 6.40
N TRP A 32 -4.05 8.91 7.50
CA TRP A 32 -5.34 9.48 7.84
C TRP A 32 -5.15 10.93 8.29
N ASN A 33 -6.15 11.76 8.01
CA ASN A 33 -6.12 13.19 8.25
C ASN A 33 -6.30 13.49 9.74
N THR A 34 -5.27 14.04 10.37
CA THR A 34 -5.21 14.29 11.83
C THR A 34 -6.08 15.45 12.30
N LYS A 35 -6.79 16.13 11.40
CA LYS A 35 -7.90 17.03 11.79
C LYS A 35 -9.06 16.28 12.44
N TYR A 36 -9.18 14.98 12.14
CA TYR A 36 -10.10 14.07 12.82
C TYR A 36 -9.40 13.48 14.06
N PRO A 37 -10.14 12.99 15.07
CA PRO A 37 -9.53 12.47 16.29
C PRO A 37 -9.13 10.99 16.18
N SER A 38 -9.64 10.25 15.18
CA SER A 38 -9.35 8.83 15.00
C SER A 38 -9.37 8.41 13.53
N PHE A 39 -8.72 7.29 13.22
CA PHE A 39 -8.77 6.68 11.89
C PHE A 39 -10.22 6.37 11.46
N GLY A 40 -11.04 5.85 12.39
CA GLY A 40 -12.43 5.47 12.08
C GLY A 40 -13.28 6.68 11.69
N GLU A 41 -13.13 7.79 12.41
CA GLU A 41 -13.81 9.04 12.07
C GLU A 41 -13.29 9.58 10.74
N ALA A 42 -11.97 9.64 10.55
CA ALA A 42 -11.38 10.06 9.28
C ALA A 42 -11.89 9.23 8.11
N ALA A 43 -11.87 7.90 8.21
CA ALA A 43 -12.29 7.00 7.14
C ALA A 43 -13.75 7.18 6.68
N SER A 44 -14.59 7.84 7.47
CA SER A 44 -15.98 8.19 7.10
C SER A 44 -16.14 9.53 6.38
N GLN A 45 -15.04 10.23 6.11
CA GLN A 45 -15.03 11.60 5.62
C GLN A 45 -14.39 11.67 4.23
N PRO A 46 -14.89 12.54 3.31
CA PRO A 46 -14.39 12.58 1.94
C PRO A 46 -12.89 12.83 1.80
N ASP A 47 -12.29 13.61 2.71
CA ASP A 47 -10.85 13.91 2.76
C ASP A 47 -10.16 13.26 3.98
N GLY A 48 -10.68 12.09 4.34
CA GLY A 48 -10.31 11.33 5.53
C GLY A 48 -8.96 10.65 5.43
N LEU A 49 -8.67 10.05 4.29
CA LEU A 49 -7.53 9.18 4.08
C LEU A 49 -6.69 9.66 2.89
N ALA A 50 -5.39 9.45 3.00
CA ALA A 50 -4.47 9.58 1.88
C ALA A 50 -3.70 8.27 1.73
N VAL A 51 -3.73 7.69 0.53
CA VAL A 51 -3.01 6.45 0.24
C VAL A 51 -1.96 6.71 -0.83
N VAL A 52 -0.70 6.44 -0.47
CA VAL A 52 0.39 6.42 -1.45
C VAL A 52 0.48 5.00 -2.03
N GLY A 53 0.13 4.87 -3.31
CA GLY A 53 0.27 3.67 -4.10
C GLY A 53 1.65 3.62 -4.76
N VAL A 54 2.31 2.48 -4.76
CA VAL A 54 3.58 2.28 -5.48
C VAL A 54 3.51 0.95 -6.23
N PHE A 55 3.69 1.00 -7.55
CA PHE A 55 3.81 -0.21 -8.37
C PHE A 55 5.12 -0.94 -8.11
N LEU A 56 5.07 -2.27 -7.99
CA LEU A 56 6.25 -3.13 -7.93
C LEU A 56 6.47 -3.78 -9.30
N LYS A 57 7.73 -3.78 -9.77
CA LYS A 57 8.13 -4.42 -11.02
C LYS A 57 9.22 -5.46 -10.74
N ILE A 58 9.17 -6.60 -11.43
CA ILE A 58 10.24 -7.60 -11.37
C ILE A 58 11.54 -7.02 -11.93
N GLY A 59 12.64 -7.23 -11.21
CA GLY A 59 13.95 -6.71 -11.55
C GLY A 59 14.98 -7.12 -10.50
N ALA A 60 15.92 -6.21 -10.22
CA ALA A 60 16.92 -6.42 -9.17
C ALA A 60 16.27 -6.55 -7.79
N GLU A 61 16.94 -7.29 -6.90
CA GLU A 61 16.53 -7.44 -5.52
C GLU A 61 16.46 -6.09 -4.79
N ASN A 62 15.45 -5.93 -3.94
CA ASN A 62 15.32 -4.78 -3.06
C ASN A 62 15.60 -5.20 -1.60
N ALA A 63 16.78 -4.84 -1.10
CA ALA A 63 17.22 -5.18 0.26
C ALA A 63 16.32 -4.59 1.36
N ASN A 64 15.60 -3.48 1.11
CA ASN A 64 14.65 -2.93 2.08
C ASN A 64 13.37 -3.78 2.14
N LEU A 65 12.92 -4.30 1.00
CA LEU A 65 11.80 -5.24 0.94
C LEU A 65 12.19 -6.61 1.53
N GLN A 66 13.43 -7.06 1.35
CA GLN A 66 13.91 -8.33 1.90
C GLN A 66 13.74 -8.42 3.43
N LYS A 67 13.99 -7.31 4.15
CA LYS A 67 13.77 -7.24 5.61
C LYS A 67 12.32 -7.55 6.02
N LEU A 68 11.33 -7.20 5.19
CA LEU A 68 9.92 -7.54 5.42
C LEU A 68 9.67 -9.01 5.11
N ILE A 69 10.19 -9.49 3.98
CA ILE A 69 10.04 -10.88 3.52
C ILE A 69 10.60 -11.86 4.57
N ASP A 70 11.76 -11.54 5.16
CA ASP A 70 12.37 -12.36 6.21
C ASP A 70 11.46 -12.55 7.43
N ALA A 71 10.55 -11.60 7.70
CA ALA A 71 9.61 -11.69 8.81
C ALA A 71 8.38 -12.57 8.48
N PHE A 72 8.10 -12.85 7.21
CA PHE A 72 6.86 -13.55 6.77
C PHE A 72 6.77 -14.97 7.31
N ASP A 73 7.91 -15.63 7.55
CA ASP A 73 7.94 -16.97 8.11
C ASP A 73 7.28 -17.07 9.49
N SER A 74 7.27 -15.98 10.26
CA SER A 74 6.63 -15.90 11.58
C SER A 74 5.11 -15.71 11.54
N ILE A 75 4.55 -15.36 10.38
CA ILE A 75 3.13 -14.97 10.20
C ILE A 75 2.42 -15.72 9.06
N LYS A 76 2.87 -16.94 8.72
CA LYS A 76 2.35 -17.72 7.57
C LYS A 76 0.84 -17.96 7.55
N THR A 77 0.20 -18.01 8.72
CA THR A 77 -1.23 -18.34 8.83
C THR A 77 -2.04 -17.17 9.35
N LYS A 78 -3.30 -17.09 8.90
CA LYS A 78 -4.24 -16.02 9.28
C LYS A 78 -4.33 -15.87 10.80
N GLY A 79 -4.24 -14.63 11.26
CA GLY A 79 -4.34 -14.27 12.69
C GLY A 79 -3.02 -14.34 13.46
N LYS A 80 -1.94 -14.86 12.86
CA LYS A 80 -0.60 -14.75 13.43
C LYS A 80 -0.11 -13.30 13.34
N GLN A 81 0.62 -12.90 14.37
CA GLN A 81 1.23 -11.59 14.49
C GLN A 81 2.64 -11.77 15.04
N SER A 82 3.54 -10.87 14.67
CA SER A 82 4.91 -10.82 15.16
C SER A 82 5.30 -9.37 15.39
N SER A 83 6.26 -9.14 16.28
CA SER A 83 6.80 -7.80 16.49
C SER A 83 7.72 -7.44 15.34
N PHE A 84 7.44 -6.29 14.71
CA PHE A 84 8.24 -5.75 13.63
C PHE A 84 8.51 -4.27 13.91
N ALA A 85 9.71 -3.96 14.35
CA ALA A 85 10.11 -2.63 14.82
C ALA A 85 11.31 -2.11 14.02
N ASN A 86 11.61 -0.81 14.16
CA ASN A 86 12.76 -0.15 13.53
C ASN A 86 12.79 -0.25 12.00
N PHE A 87 11.62 -0.17 11.36
CA PHE A 87 11.49 -0.16 9.92
C PHE A 87 10.99 1.20 9.44
N ASN A 88 11.70 1.80 8.48
CA ASN A 88 11.28 3.04 7.84
C ASN A 88 10.62 2.71 6.48
N PRO A 89 9.29 2.84 6.35
CA PRO A 89 8.59 2.51 5.10
C PRO A 89 8.94 3.47 3.95
N ALA A 90 9.45 4.67 4.22
CA ALA A 90 9.92 5.57 3.16
C ALA A 90 11.07 4.97 2.33
N THR A 91 11.79 3.98 2.88
CA THR A 91 12.84 3.24 2.16
C THR A 91 12.33 2.34 1.03
N LEU A 92 11.00 2.19 0.93
CA LEU A 92 10.31 1.46 -0.15
C LEU A 92 9.83 2.39 -1.27
N LEU A 93 9.94 3.72 -1.10
CA LEU A 93 9.54 4.68 -2.13
C LEU A 93 10.55 4.68 -3.30
N PRO A 94 10.08 4.91 -4.54
CA PRO A 94 10.97 5.11 -5.67
C PRO A 94 11.79 6.41 -5.54
N GLY A 95 12.88 6.50 -6.30
CA GLY A 95 13.72 7.70 -6.31
C GLY A 95 13.06 8.93 -6.95
N CYS A 96 12.11 8.72 -7.86
CA CYS A 96 11.25 9.78 -8.42
C CYS A 96 9.90 9.74 -7.71
N LEU A 97 9.41 10.90 -7.28
CA LEU A 97 8.14 11.03 -6.55
C LEU A 97 7.07 11.75 -7.38
N ASP A 98 7.22 11.80 -8.71
CA ASP A 98 6.14 12.24 -9.59
C ASP A 98 4.94 11.28 -9.44
N TYR A 99 3.73 11.83 -9.42
CA TYR A 99 2.53 11.07 -9.08
C TYR A 99 1.32 11.52 -9.90
N TRP A 100 0.34 10.62 -10.02
CA TRP A 100 -1.05 10.95 -10.32
C TRP A 100 -1.85 11.03 -9.03
N THR A 101 -2.86 11.90 -9.00
CA THR A 101 -3.78 11.98 -7.86
C THR A 101 -5.22 12.05 -8.32
N TYR A 102 -6.08 11.39 -7.57
CA TYR A 102 -7.52 11.38 -7.79
C TYR A 102 -8.24 11.00 -6.50
N ASP A 103 -9.50 11.41 -6.35
CA ASP A 103 -10.34 10.98 -5.23
C ASP A 103 -10.99 9.63 -5.54
N GLY A 104 -10.97 8.74 -4.57
CA GLY A 104 -11.49 7.38 -4.71
C GLY A 104 -11.83 6.75 -3.37
N SER A 105 -11.72 5.42 -3.31
CA SER A 105 -12.13 4.63 -2.15
C SER A 105 -11.05 3.70 -1.64
N LEU A 106 -11.31 3.06 -0.50
CA LEU A 106 -10.64 1.84 -0.11
C LEU A 106 -10.90 0.75 -1.15
N THR A 107 -9.87 -0.04 -1.51
CA THR A 107 -10.00 -1.15 -2.47
C THR A 107 -10.51 -2.45 -1.84
N THR A 108 -10.70 -2.45 -0.51
CA THR A 108 -11.26 -3.57 0.25
C THR A 108 -12.48 -3.13 1.05
N PRO A 109 -13.45 -4.03 1.32
CA PRO A 109 -14.61 -3.71 2.14
C PRO A 109 -14.22 -3.01 3.45
N PRO A 110 -14.89 -1.91 3.83
CA PRO A 110 -16.20 -1.46 3.35
C PRO A 110 -16.21 -0.52 2.12
N LEU A 111 -15.10 -0.39 1.37
CA LEU A 111 -15.04 0.40 0.12
C LEU A 111 -15.41 1.89 0.28
N LEU A 112 -15.09 2.49 1.43
CA LEU A 112 -15.45 3.89 1.73
C LEU A 112 -14.75 4.85 0.76
N GLU A 113 -15.53 5.75 0.16
CA GLU A 113 -15.08 6.84 -0.73
C GLU A 113 -14.51 8.00 0.08
N SER A 114 -13.38 7.75 0.73
CA SER A 114 -12.71 8.67 1.65
C SER A 114 -11.23 8.84 1.38
N VAL A 115 -10.76 8.41 0.21
CA VAL A 115 -9.34 8.29 -0.10
C VAL A 115 -8.95 9.28 -1.20
N THR A 116 -8.04 10.20 -0.87
CA THR A 116 -7.22 10.87 -1.89
C THR A 116 -6.05 9.96 -2.24
N TRP A 117 -6.04 9.45 -3.46
CA TRP A 117 -4.98 8.58 -3.97
C TRP A 117 -3.79 9.39 -4.48
N ILE A 118 -2.59 8.87 -4.23
CA ILE A 118 -1.31 9.38 -4.75
C ILE A 118 -0.58 8.16 -5.31
N VAL A 119 -0.59 7.97 -6.62
CA VAL A 119 -0.06 6.76 -7.30
C VAL A 119 1.11 7.11 -8.21
#